data_AF-A0A7X7SRY0-F1
#
_entry.id   AF-A0A7X7SRY0-F1
#
_cell.length_a   1.000
_cell.length_b   1.000
_cell.length_c   1.000
_cell.angle_alpha   90.00
_cell.angle_beta   90.00
_cell.angle_gamma   90.00
#
_symmetry.space_group_name_H-M   'P 1'
#
loop_
_entity.id
_entity.type
_entity.pdbx_description
1 polymer ?
#
loop_
_entity_poly.entity_id
_entity_poly.type
_entity_poly.pdbx_seq_one_letter_code
_entity_poly.pdbx_strand_id
1 'polypeptide(L)'
;MQSFSSPRPRAARSFFASTYGRTALAAVVAVSLFGIAGCAADYRGWRTYGGTPGQIRYSALDQIDRSNVHRLEVAWTYDTGEGGDLQTQPIVVDGVLYAYTPTHKTIALDAATG
;
A
#
# COMPACT_ATOMS: atom_id res chain seq x y z
N MET A 1 70.51 -58.92 12.55
CA MET A 1 70.89 -57.50 12.58
C MET A 1 69.62 -56.68 12.55
N GLN A 2 69.21 -56.22 13.72
CA GLN A 2 68.08 -55.30 13.92
C GLN A 2 68.57 -53.88 13.62
N SER A 3 67.79 -53.10 12.88
CA SER A 3 67.87 -51.64 13.00
C SER A 3 66.46 -51.10 13.08
N PHE A 4 66.09 -50.77 14.30
CA PHE A 4 64.85 -50.15 14.71
C PHE A 4 65.07 -48.63 14.59
N SER A 5 64.25 -47.93 13.83
CA SER A 5 64.24 -46.46 13.80
C SER A 5 62.81 -45.99 13.99
N SER A 6 62.50 -45.54 15.20
CA SER A 6 61.23 -44.92 15.59
C SER A 6 61.24 -43.41 15.35
N PRO A 7 60.13 -42.82 14.87
CA PRO A 7 59.80 -41.43 15.20
C PRO A 7 58.52 -41.28 16.03
N ARG A 8 58.58 -40.23 16.88
CA ARG A 8 57.77 -39.81 18.03
C ARG A 8 56.27 -39.52 17.77
N PRO A 9 55.42 -39.49 18.83
CA PRO A 9 53.99 -39.27 18.71
C PRO A 9 53.66 -37.80 18.40
N ARG A 10 52.67 -37.56 17.52
CA ARG A 10 52.02 -36.25 17.37
C ARG A 10 50.65 -36.29 18.02
N ALA A 11 50.46 -35.39 18.98
CA ALA A 11 49.19 -35.18 19.65
C ALA A 11 48.19 -34.42 18.74
N ALA A 12 46.92 -34.78 18.93
CA ALA A 12 45.71 -33.95 18.92
C ALA A 12 45.41 -33.05 17.71
N ARG A 13 44.19 -33.21 17.17
CA ARG A 13 43.13 -32.20 17.27
C ARG A 13 41.83 -32.72 16.66
N SER A 14 40.90 -33.06 17.53
CA SER A 14 39.48 -33.24 17.24
C SER A 14 38.91 -31.90 16.75
N PHE A 15 38.50 -31.83 15.48
CA PHE A 15 37.71 -30.73 14.94
C PHE A 15 36.22 -31.08 15.05
N PHE A 16 35.63 -30.82 16.22
CA PHE A 16 34.19 -30.61 16.32
C PHE A 16 33.92 -29.14 16.01
N ALA A 17 33.68 -28.81 14.74
CA ALA A 17 33.33 -27.45 14.32
C ALA A 17 31.86 -27.37 13.90
N SER A 18 31.05 -26.97 14.87
CA SER A 18 29.77 -26.26 14.79
C SER A 18 29.27 -25.87 13.38
N THR A 19 28.25 -26.58 12.89
CA THR A 19 27.52 -26.25 11.66
C THR A 19 26.34 -25.29 11.92
N TYR A 20 25.99 -25.03 13.18
CA TYR A 20 24.74 -24.35 13.56
C TYR A 20 24.73 -22.83 13.33
N GLY A 21 25.88 -22.17 13.14
CA GLY A 21 25.92 -20.71 12.97
C GLY A 21 25.53 -20.22 11.57
N ARG A 22 25.62 -21.08 10.54
CA ARG A 22 25.46 -20.65 9.13
C ARG A 22 24.01 -20.74 8.63
N THR A 23 23.16 -21.55 9.26
CA THR A 23 21.77 -21.74 8.83
C THR A 23 20.84 -20.67 9.39
N ALA A 24 21.09 -20.17 10.61
CA ALA A 24 20.27 -19.13 11.23
C ALA A 24 20.33 -17.79 10.48
N LEU A 25 21.48 -17.44 9.90
CA LEU A 25 21.67 -16.17 9.18
C LEU A 25 20.90 -16.12 7.85
N ALA A 26 20.80 -17.26 7.15
CA ALA A 26 20.12 -17.36 5.85
C ALA A 26 18.60 -17.20 5.97
N ALA A 27 18.00 -17.70 7.06
CA ALA A 27 16.56 -17.60 7.30
C ALA A 27 16.11 -16.15 7.59
N VAL A 28 16.94 -15.37 8.31
CA VAL A 28 16.63 -13.95 8.63
C VAL A 28 16.63 -13.08 7.38
N VAL A 29 17.58 -13.28 6.46
CA VAL A 29 17.68 -12.50 5.21
C VAL A 29 16.51 -12.75 4.26
N ALA A 30 16.01 -13.99 4.19
CA ALA A 30 14.88 -14.34 3.33
C ALA A 30 13.55 -13.71 3.80
N VAL A 31 13.35 -13.58 5.12
CA VAL A 31 12.15 -12.94 5.71
C VAL A 31 12.14 -11.42 5.45
N SER A 32 13.30 -10.78 5.38
CA SER A 32 13.40 -9.34 5.08
C SER A 32 13.08 -8.99 3.63
N LEU A 33 13.27 -9.91 2.67
CA LEU A 33 13.03 -9.66 1.24
C LEU A 33 11.55 -9.78 0.82
N PHE A 34 10.71 -10.46 1.61
CA PHE A 34 9.27 -10.60 1.33
C PHE A 34 8.42 -9.45 1.89
N GLY A 35 8.99 -8.57 2.71
CA GLY A 35 8.23 -7.57 3.50
C GLY A 35 8.04 -6.20 2.85
N ILE A 36 8.51 -5.97 1.62
CA ILE A 36 8.43 -4.64 0.98
C ILE A 36 7.46 -4.67 -0.20
N ALA A 37 6.23 -5.12 0.03
CA ALA A 37 5.13 -4.75 -0.85
C ALA A 37 4.85 -3.26 -0.60
N GLY A 38 5.51 -2.40 -1.37
CA GLY A 38 5.31 -0.96 -1.32
C GLY A 38 3.82 -0.63 -1.47
N CYS A 39 3.33 0.29 -0.63
CA CYS A 39 2.02 0.88 -0.77
C CYS A 39 1.96 1.72 -2.04
N ALA A 40 1.70 1.08 -3.19
CA ALA A 40 1.36 1.81 -4.39
C ALA A 40 0.10 2.63 -4.13
N ALA A 41 0.12 3.92 -4.47
CA ALA A 41 -1.05 4.77 -4.32
C ALA A 41 -2.18 4.23 -5.22
N ASP A 42 -3.34 3.95 -4.62
CA ASP A 42 -4.53 3.58 -5.36
C ASP A 42 -5.14 4.84 -5.99
N TYR A 43 -4.95 5.00 -7.30
CA TYR A 43 -5.49 6.10 -8.09
C TYR A 43 -6.90 5.82 -8.64
N ARG A 44 -7.53 4.71 -8.28
CA ARG A 44 -8.89 4.36 -8.74
C ARG A 44 -9.97 4.74 -7.73
N GLY A 45 -9.60 4.90 -6.46
CA GLY A 45 -10.47 5.39 -5.40
C GLY A 45 -10.30 6.89 -5.13
N TRP A 46 -11.19 7.44 -4.30
CA TRP A 46 -11.12 8.83 -3.82
C TRP A 46 -11.36 8.92 -2.32
N ARG A 47 -10.57 8.16 -1.55
CA ARG A 47 -10.76 8.00 -0.09
C ARG A 47 -10.21 9.17 0.73
N THR A 48 -9.33 9.99 0.14
CA THR A 48 -8.67 11.10 0.81
C THR A 48 -8.85 12.40 0.03
N TYR A 49 -8.70 13.52 0.73
CA TYR A 49 -8.58 14.82 0.07
C TYR A 49 -7.50 14.78 -1.01
N GLY A 50 -7.82 15.25 -2.22
CA GLY A 50 -6.92 15.20 -3.38
C GLY A 50 -6.73 13.81 -4.02
N GLY A 51 -7.55 12.82 -3.65
CA GLY A 51 -7.65 11.49 -4.26
C GLY A 51 -6.67 10.46 -3.73
N THR A 52 -5.41 10.87 -3.52
CA THR A 52 -4.34 10.01 -2.98
C THR A 52 -3.55 10.74 -1.90
N PRO A 53 -2.69 10.04 -1.11
CA PRO A 53 -1.81 10.70 -0.15
C PRO A 53 -0.91 11.78 -0.76
N GLY A 54 -0.57 11.68 -2.05
CA GLY A 54 0.19 12.70 -2.78
C GLY A 54 -0.63 13.94 -3.18
N GLN A 55 -1.95 13.92 -2.99
CA GLN A 55 -2.89 15.01 -3.29
C GLN A 55 -2.80 15.59 -4.72
N ILE A 56 -2.37 14.77 -5.68
CA ILE A 56 -2.13 15.21 -7.06
C ILE A 56 -3.40 15.35 -7.91
N ARG A 57 -4.57 15.01 -7.34
CA ARG A 57 -5.89 15.12 -8.00
C ARG A 57 -5.98 14.34 -9.32
N TYR A 58 -5.27 13.22 -9.41
CA TYR A 58 -5.27 12.32 -10.56
C TYR A 58 -6.14 11.09 -10.28
N SER A 59 -6.96 10.70 -11.26
CA SER A 59 -7.70 9.44 -11.29
C SER A 59 -7.22 8.59 -12.46
N ALA A 60 -7.00 7.31 -12.20
CA ALA A 60 -6.67 6.30 -13.21
C ALA A 60 -7.92 5.65 -13.83
N LEU A 61 -9.13 6.17 -13.56
CA LEU A 61 -10.36 5.74 -14.23
C LEU A 61 -10.42 6.31 -15.64
N ASP A 62 -10.84 5.48 -16.59
CA ASP A 62 -10.80 5.76 -18.03
C ASP A 62 -12.15 5.51 -18.73
N GLN A 63 -13.19 5.17 -17.98
CA GLN A 63 -14.54 4.97 -18.53
C GLN A 63 -15.06 6.22 -19.25
N ILE A 64 -14.67 7.41 -18.78
CA ILE A 64 -14.99 8.70 -19.38
C ILE A 64 -13.70 9.27 -19.98
N ASP A 65 -13.74 9.58 -21.27
CA ASP A 65 -12.59 10.11 -22.01
C ASP A 65 -13.02 11.14 -23.07
N ARG A 66 -12.05 11.66 -23.84
CA ARG A 66 -12.29 12.70 -24.86
C ARG A 66 -13.25 12.27 -25.97
N SER A 67 -13.36 10.97 -26.23
CA SER A 67 -14.22 10.41 -27.26
C SER A 67 -15.68 10.30 -26.81
N ASN A 68 -15.97 10.27 -25.50
CA ASN A 68 -17.32 9.99 -24.99
C ASN A 68 -17.86 11.03 -23.99
N VAL A 69 -17.05 11.98 -23.51
CA VAL A 69 -17.45 13.00 -22.52
C VAL A 69 -18.68 13.83 -22.95
N HIS A 70 -18.91 13.95 -24.26
CA HIS A 70 -20.07 14.63 -24.84
C HIS A 70 -21.42 13.92 -24.58
N ARG A 71 -21.39 12.70 -24.03
CA ARG A 71 -22.57 11.88 -23.72
C ARG A 71 -22.95 11.91 -22.24
N LEU A 72 -22.24 12.69 -21.42
CA LEU A 72 -22.53 12.75 -19.99
C LEU A 72 -23.87 13.43 -19.73
N GLU A 73 -24.63 12.83 -18.84
CA GLU A 73 -25.90 13.33 -18.32
C GLU A 73 -25.82 13.39 -16.80
N VAL A 74 -26.65 14.23 -16.18
CA VAL A 74 -26.76 14.30 -14.72
C VAL A 74 -27.37 13.01 -14.21
N ALA A 75 -26.62 12.26 -13.40
CA ALA A 75 -27.12 11.03 -12.78
C ALA A 75 -28.10 11.33 -11.62
N TRP A 76 -27.77 12.30 -10.77
CA TRP A 76 -28.59 12.74 -9.65
C TRP A 76 -28.15 14.13 -9.14
N THR A 77 -29.00 14.77 -8.33
CA THR A 77 -28.71 16.05 -7.68
C THR A 77 -29.12 16.02 -6.22
N TYR A 78 -28.33 16.66 -5.35
CA TYR A 78 -28.64 16.84 -3.94
C TYR A 78 -28.64 18.33 -3.59
N ASP A 79 -29.77 18.82 -3.05
CA ASP A 79 -29.90 20.19 -2.55
C ASP A 79 -29.75 20.20 -1.02
N THR A 80 -28.78 20.96 -0.51
CA THR A 80 -28.55 21.08 0.94
C THR A 80 -29.64 21.92 1.62
N GLY A 81 -30.42 22.70 0.86
CA GLY A 81 -31.41 23.65 1.38
C GLY A 81 -30.81 24.83 2.14
N GLU A 82 -29.51 25.09 1.95
CA GLU A 82 -28.74 26.11 2.67
C GLU A 82 -28.23 27.17 1.70
N GLY A 83 -28.30 28.44 2.11
CA GLY A 83 -27.69 29.54 1.38
C GLY A 83 -26.20 29.70 1.73
N GLY A 84 -25.43 30.25 0.79
CA GLY A 84 -24.01 30.57 0.96
C GLY A 84 -23.11 29.83 -0.03
N ASP A 85 -21.82 30.10 0.06
CA ASP A 85 -20.81 29.48 -0.80
C ASP A 85 -20.46 28.07 -0.32
N LEU A 86 -20.35 27.14 -1.26
CA LEU A 86 -19.94 25.76 -0.99
C LEU A 86 -18.49 25.53 -1.39
N GLN A 87 -17.62 25.33 -0.40
CA GLN A 87 -16.23 24.95 -0.59
C GLN A 87 -16.02 23.52 -0.09
N THR A 88 -16.39 22.53 -0.90
CA THR A 88 -16.28 21.12 -0.55
C THR A 88 -15.47 20.33 -1.56
N GLN A 89 -14.74 19.32 -1.08
CA GLN A 89 -14.06 18.32 -1.90
C GLN A 89 -14.49 16.96 -1.40
N PRO A 90 -15.56 16.40 -1.99
CA PRO A 90 -16.14 15.16 -1.48
C PRO A 90 -15.13 14.02 -1.52
N ILE A 91 -15.25 13.11 -0.55
CA ILE A 91 -14.55 11.83 -0.56
C ILE A 91 -15.55 10.69 -0.76
N VAL A 92 -15.11 9.63 -1.40
CA VAL A 92 -15.92 8.42 -1.61
C VAL A 92 -15.21 7.25 -0.96
N VAL A 93 -15.90 6.62 -0.01
CA VAL A 93 -15.41 5.46 0.74
C VAL A 93 -16.52 4.42 0.74
N ASP A 94 -16.22 3.24 0.20
CA ASP A 94 -17.11 2.07 0.22
C ASP A 94 -18.54 2.36 -0.28
N GLY A 95 -18.65 3.16 -1.35
CA GLY A 95 -19.92 3.52 -1.99
C GLY A 95 -20.63 4.73 -1.39
N VAL A 96 -20.11 5.32 -0.32
CA VAL A 96 -20.69 6.50 0.32
C VAL A 96 -19.90 7.75 -0.03
N LEU A 97 -20.59 8.79 -0.50
CA LEU A 97 -20.05 10.13 -0.73
C LEU A 97 -20.19 10.96 0.54
N TYR A 98 -19.08 11.46 1.07
CA TYR A 98 -19.05 12.36 2.22
C TYR A 98 -18.68 13.77 1.76
N ALA A 99 -19.46 14.76 2.19
CA ALA A 99 -19.26 16.17 1.85
C ALA A 99 -19.66 17.09 3.02
N TYR A 100 -19.45 18.38 2.84
CA TYR A 100 -19.92 19.43 3.75
C TYR A 100 -21.00 20.27 3.09
N THR A 101 -21.93 20.82 3.86
CA THR A 101 -22.88 21.86 3.41
C THR A 101 -22.28 23.27 3.55
N PRO A 102 -22.89 24.32 2.98
CA PRO A 102 -22.45 25.71 3.17
C PRO A 102 -22.32 26.12 4.65
N THR A 103 -23.15 25.59 5.55
CA THR A 103 -23.06 25.84 6.99
C THR A 103 -22.14 24.87 7.75
N HIS A 104 -21.26 24.15 7.04
CA HIS A 104 -20.28 23.19 7.58
C HIS A 104 -20.88 21.96 8.27
N LYS A 105 -22.08 21.51 7.88
CA LYS A 105 -22.60 20.22 8.33
C LYS A 105 -22.04 19.11 7.46
N THR A 106 -21.73 17.96 8.07
CA THR A 106 -21.33 16.76 7.33
C THR A 106 -22.55 16.05 6.77
N ILE A 107 -22.52 15.68 5.49
CA ILE A 107 -23.52 14.82 4.86
C ILE A 107 -22.85 13.55 4.34
N ALA A 108 -23.62 12.46 4.29
CA ALA A 108 -23.24 11.18 3.75
C ALA A 108 -24.36 10.71 2.81
N LEU A 109 -24.03 10.49 1.55
CA LEU A 109 -24.95 10.15 0.47
C LEU A 109 -24.55 8.81 -0.14
N ASP A 110 -25.50 8.02 -0.62
CA ASP A 110 -25.18 6.89 -1.48
C ASP A 110 -24.61 7.44 -2.80
N ALA A 111 -23.39 7.06 -3.16
CA ALA A 111 -22.73 7.66 -4.33
C ALA A 111 -23.40 7.28 -5.66
N ALA A 112 -24.14 6.17 -5.71
CA ALA A 112 -24.84 5.72 -6.91
C ALA A 112 -26.20 6.40 -7.08
N THR A 113 -26.92 6.68 -5.99
CA THR A 113 -28.30 7.19 -6.07
C THR A 113 -28.49 8.64 -5.62
N GLY A 114 -27.54 9.19 -4.88
CA GLY A 114 -27.71 10.47 -4.18
C GLY A 114 -28.43 10.32 -2.85
#